data_AF-A0AAW7B0M5-F1
#
_entry.id   AF-A0AAW7B0M5-F1
#
_cell.length_a   1.000
_cell.length_b   1.000
_cell.length_c   1.000
_cell.angle_alpha   90.00
_cell.angle_beta   90.00
_cell.angle_gamma   90.00
#
_symmetry.space_group_name_H-M   'P 1'
#
loop_
_entity.id
_entity.type
_entity.pdbx_description
1 polymer ?
#
loop_
_entity_poly.entity_id
_entity_poly.type
_entity_poly.pdbx_seq_one_letter_code
_entity_poly.pdbx_strand_id
1 'polypeptide(L)'
;MLDKFNVPSELAGSLKRIIRRIPVELKKDEELIRTIIAYLELGGERLAGQAVEAAKQTLELEEAQQKKKAREEALIRAAEAKLATDGDDDGDEEEGDGDDDLMDDDDIKVF
;
A
#
# COMPACT_ATOMS: atom_id res chain seq x y z
N MET A 1 -2.99 0.76 25.66
CA MET A 1 -2.15 1.65 24.81
C MET A 1 -2.70 3.06 24.80
N LEU A 2 -4.02 3.23 24.62
CA LEU A 2 -4.68 4.54 24.67
C LEU A 2 -4.67 5.20 26.05
N ASP A 3 -4.57 4.39 27.10
CA ASP A 3 -4.52 4.84 28.50
C ASP A 3 -3.24 5.65 28.84
N LYS A 4 -2.26 5.66 27.93
CA LYS A 4 -1.07 6.50 28.05
C LYS A 4 -1.33 7.96 27.64
N PHE A 5 -2.41 8.23 26.90
CA PHE A 5 -2.71 9.56 26.40
C PHE A 5 -3.79 10.21 27.27
N ASN A 6 -3.52 11.44 27.72
CA ASN A 6 -4.47 12.21 28.50
C ASN A 6 -5.52 12.82 27.57
N VAL A 7 -6.63 12.10 27.37
CA VAL A 7 -7.72 12.54 26.48
C VAL A 7 -8.87 13.09 27.33
N PRO A 8 -9.36 14.31 27.07
CA PRO A 8 -10.52 14.85 27.75
C PRO A 8 -11.73 13.90 27.67
N SER A 9 -12.45 13.73 28.78
CA SER A 9 -13.59 12.78 28.87
C SER A 9 -14.69 13.05 27.85
N GLU A 10 -14.85 14.31 27.44
CA GLU A 10 -15.80 14.74 26.41
C GLU A 10 -15.45 14.16 25.03
N LEU A 11 -14.16 13.96 24.76
CA LEU A 11 -13.65 13.47 23.48
C LEU A 11 -13.47 11.95 23.46
N ALA A 12 -13.50 11.28 24.62
CA ALA A 12 -13.30 9.84 24.74
C ALA A 12 -14.28 9.02 23.87
N GLY A 13 -15.53 9.47 23.75
CA GLY A 13 -16.54 8.83 22.91
C GLY A 13 -16.18 8.90 21.42
N SER A 14 -15.79 10.08 20.94
CA SER A 14 -15.39 10.32 19.54
C SER A 14 -14.09 9.58 19.21
N LEU A 15 -13.12 9.62 20.12
CA LEU A 15 -11.87 8.88 19.98
C LEU A 15 -12.13 7.37 19.83
N LYS A 16 -13.00 6.79 20.67
CA LYS A 16 -13.37 5.37 20.60
C LYS A 16 -14.01 4.99 19.26
N ARG A 17 -14.78 5.88 18.65
CA ARG A 17 -15.36 5.67 17.30
C ARG A 17 -14.29 5.68 16.23
N ILE A 18 -13.36 6.64 16.28
CA ILE A 18 -12.28 6.76 15.29
C ILE A 18 -11.31 5.58 15.36
N ILE A 19 -10.90 5.17 16.56
CA ILE A 19 -9.95 4.06 16.74
C ILE A 19 -10.44 2.75 16.14
N ARG A 20 -11.76 2.51 16.17
CA ARG A 20 -12.37 1.34 15.54
C ARG A 20 -12.18 1.32 14.02
N ARG A 21 -11.95 2.48 13.40
CA ARG A 21 -11.74 2.64 11.96
C ARG A 21 -10.27 2.55 11.55
N ILE A 22 -9.34 2.57 12.51
CA ILE A 22 -7.90 2.44 12.26
C ILE A 22 -7.59 0.96 11.96
N PRO A 23 -6.83 0.66 10.88
CA PRO A 23 -6.28 -0.67 10.62
C PRO A 23 -5.45 -1.22 11.78
N VAL A 24 -5.34 -2.54 11.91
CA VAL A 24 -4.66 -3.17 13.06
C VAL A 24 -3.15 -2.88 13.04
N GLU A 25 -2.61 -2.77 11.83
CA GLU A 25 -1.22 -2.45 11.49
C GLU A 25 -0.85 -1.07 12.07
N LEU A 26 -1.74 -0.10 11.86
CA LEU A 26 -1.57 1.30 12.25
C LEU A 26 -1.92 1.59 13.71
N LYS A 27 -2.57 0.67 14.44
CA LYS A 27 -2.85 0.86 15.88
C LYS A 27 -1.62 0.85 16.76
N LYS A 28 -0.50 0.33 16.23
CA LYS A 28 0.79 0.25 16.92
C LYS A 28 1.59 1.55 16.78
N ASP A 29 1.21 2.37 15.80
CA ASP A 29 1.86 3.65 15.52
C ASP A 29 1.40 4.69 16.56
N GLU A 30 2.27 4.95 17.53
CA GLU A 30 2.01 5.94 18.58
C GLU A 30 1.95 7.36 18.01
N GLU A 31 2.63 7.67 16.90
CA GLU A 31 2.64 8.99 16.26
C GLU A 31 1.30 9.27 15.55
N LEU A 32 0.77 8.27 14.84
CA LEU A 32 -0.57 8.35 14.27
C LEU A 32 -1.63 8.58 15.35
N ILE A 33 -1.56 7.84 16.47
CA ILE A 33 -2.53 8.01 17.56
C ILE A 33 -2.43 9.42 18.18
N ARG A 34 -1.22 9.97 18.37
CA ARG A 34 -1.04 11.37 18.82
C ARG A 34 -1.65 12.36 17.85
N THR A 35 -1.43 12.17 16.55
CA THR A 35 -1.98 13.03 15.50
C THR A 35 -3.50 13.01 15.50
N ILE A 36 -4.10 11.82 15.64
CA ILE A 36 -5.55 11.65 15.72
C ILE A 36 -6.12 12.38 16.93
N ILE A 37 -5.48 12.28 18.10
CA ILE A 37 -5.92 12.97 19.32
C ILE A 37 -5.81 14.49 19.13
N ALA A 38 -4.69 14.99 18.62
CA ALA A 38 -4.50 16.41 18.35
C ALA A 38 -5.56 16.95 17.37
N TYR A 39 -5.87 16.20 16.31
CA TYR A 39 -6.91 16.59 15.35
C TYR A 39 -8.32 16.50 15.92
N LEU A 40 -8.54 15.59 16.88
CA LEU A 40 -9.79 15.51 17.61
C LEU A 40 -9.99 16.75 18.49
N GLU A 41 -8.92 17.24 19.13
CA GLU A 41 -8.93 18.45 19.94
C GLU A 41 -9.09 19.73 19.11
N LEU A 42 -8.44 19.79 17.94
CA LEU A 42 -8.45 20.98 17.08
C LEU A 42 -9.69 21.10 16.20
N GLY A 43 -10.15 19.98 15.62
CA GLY A 43 -11.16 19.96 14.55
C GLY A 43 -12.26 18.90 14.74
N GLY A 44 -12.26 18.20 15.88
CA GLY A 44 -13.25 17.18 16.19
C GLY A 44 -13.17 15.93 15.32
N GLU A 45 -14.27 15.19 15.27
CA GLU A 45 -14.32 13.85 14.68
C GLU A 45 -14.10 13.83 13.17
N ARG A 46 -14.46 14.92 12.45
CA ARG A 46 -14.30 14.98 10.98
C ARG A 46 -12.82 15.04 10.57
N LEU A 47 -12.04 15.90 11.21
CA LEU A 47 -10.62 16.07 10.89
C LEU A 47 -9.81 14.84 11.30
N ALA A 48 -10.05 14.32 12.50
CA ALA A 48 -9.42 13.09 12.95
C ALA A 48 -9.82 11.88 12.06
N GLY A 49 -11.06 11.86 11.57
CA GLY A 49 -11.50 10.87 10.57
C GLY A 49 -10.74 10.96 9.26
N GLN A 50 -10.50 12.17 8.74
CA GLN A 50 -9.71 12.38 7.52
C GLN A 50 -8.27 11.89 7.67
N ALA A 51 -7.64 12.12 8.82
CA ALA A 51 -6.30 11.60 9.08
C ALA A 51 -6.24 10.06 9.07
N VAL A 52 -7.28 9.39 9.57
CA VAL A 52 -7.35 7.93 9.49
C VAL A 52 -7.50 7.44 8.06
N GLU A 53 -8.33 8.09 7.24
CA GLU A 53 -8.47 7.71 5.83
C GLU A 53 -7.18 8.00 5.03
N ALA A 54 -6.48 9.10 5.30
CA ALA A 54 -5.17 9.37 4.71
C ALA A 54 -4.14 8.30 5.08
N ALA A 55 -4.09 7.90 6.36
CA ALA A 55 -3.16 6.87 6.83
C ALA A 55 -3.43 5.51 6.19
N LYS A 56 -4.69 5.15 5.94
CA LYS A 56 -5.05 3.94 5.19
C LYS A 56 -4.53 3.98 3.75
N GLN A 57 -4.75 5.09 3.06
CA GLN A 57 -4.27 5.26 1.68
C GLN A 57 -2.75 5.16 1.61
N THR A 58 -2.03 5.73 2.59
CA THR A 58 -0.57 5.59 2.67
C THR A 58 -0.14 4.14 2.86
N LEU A 59 -0.80 3.38 3.75
CA LEU A 59 -0.50 1.96 3.95
C LEU A 59 -0.70 1.14 2.66
N GLU A 60 -1.82 1.36 1.96
CA GLU A 60 -2.13 0.67 0.70
C GLU A 60 -1.08 0.97 -0.39
N LEU A 61 -0.61 2.22 -0.47
CA LEU A 61 0.44 2.62 -1.40
C LEU A 61 1.78 1.97 -1.06
N GLU A 62 2.14 1.90 0.22
CA GLU A 62 3.38 1.26 0.67
C GLU A 62 3.37 -0.25 0.36
N GLU A 63 2.26 -0.93 0.62
CA GLU A 63 2.09 -2.35 0.26
C GLU A 63 2.17 -2.58 -1.26
N ALA A 64 1.58 -1.69 -2.06
CA ALA A 64 1.65 -1.77 -3.51
C ALA A 64 3.09 -1.58 -4.02
N GLN A 65 3.84 -0.63 -3.44
CA GLN A 65 5.24 -0.41 -3.76
C GLN A 65 6.11 -1.61 -3.39
N GLN A 66 5.89 -2.21 -2.22
CA GLN A 66 6.61 -3.42 -1.80
C GLN A 66 6.34 -4.59 -2.75
N LYS A 67 5.08 -4.79 -3.16
CA LYS A 67 4.73 -5.82 -4.15
C LYS A 67 5.39 -5.58 -5.51
N LYS A 68 5.46 -4.33 -5.96
CA LYS A 68 6.14 -3.97 -7.21
C LYS A 68 7.64 -4.27 -7.14
N LYS A 69 8.29 -3.87 -6.04
CA LYS A 69 9.72 -4.14 -5.83
C LYS A 69 10.02 -5.64 -5.76
N ALA A 70 9.18 -6.41 -5.07
CA ALA A 70 9.32 -7.87 -5.00
C ALA A 70 9.18 -8.53 -6.38
N ARG A 71 8.30 -8.01 -7.25
CA ARG A 71 8.16 -8.47 -8.64
C ARG A 71 9.39 -8.14 -9.47
N GLU A 72 9.92 -6.92 -9.35
CA GLU A 72 11.14 -6.49 -10.06
C GLU A 72 12.35 -7.33 -9.65
N GLU A 73 12.55 -7.57 -8.34
CA GLU A 73 13.63 -8.42 -7.84
C GLU A 73 13.48 -9.89 -8.29
N ALA A 74 12.25 -10.41 -8.35
CA ALA A 74 12.00 -11.76 -8.87
C ALA A 74 12.31 -11.87 -10.37
N LEU A 75 12.00 -10.83 -11.14
CA LEU A 75 12.27 -10.78 -12.58
C LEU A 75 13.77 -10.71 -12.87
N ILE A 76 14.52 -9.90 -12.10
CA ILE A 76 15.98 -9.82 -12.19
C ILE A 76 16.61 -11.15 -11.79
N ARG A 77 16.19 -11.77 -10.69
CA ARG A 77 16.71 -13.08 -10.26
C ARG A 77 16.41 -14.18 -11.29
N ALA A 78 15.25 -14.15 -11.95
CA ALA A 78 14.92 -15.08 -13.02
C ALA A 78 15.79 -14.85 -14.27
N ALA A 79 16.07 -13.60 -14.61
CA ALA A 79 16.97 -13.24 -15.72
C ALA A 79 18.43 -13.63 -15.43
N GLU A 80 18.92 -13.38 -14.21
CA GLU A 80 20.26 -13.81 -13.77
C GLU A 80 20.39 -15.34 -13.73
N ALA A 81 19.34 -16.05 -13.29
CA ALA A 81 19.34 -17.52 -13.30
C ALA A 81 19.39 -18.08 -14.72
N LYS A 82 18.70 -17.47 -15.69
CA LYS A 82 18.80 -17.84 -17.10
C LYS A 82 20.18 -17.56 -17.69
N LEU A 83 20.77 -16.40 -17.38
CA LEU A 83 22.11 -16.05 -17.85
C LEU A 83 23.21 -16.96 -17.25
N ALA A 84 23.02 -17.45 -16.02
CA ALA A 84 23.94 -18.39 -15.37
C ALA A 84 23.82 -19.82 -15.92
N THR A 85 22.68 -20.20 -16.51
CA THR A 85 22.50 -21.49 -17.20
C THR A 85 22.92 -21.45 -18.67
N ASP A 86 23.03 -20.27 -19.28
CA ASP A 86 23.49 -20.07 -20.68
C ASP A 86 25.02 -20.17 -20.86
N GLY A 87 25.75 -20.57 -19.81
CA GLY A 87 27.20 -20.75 -19.84
C GLY A 87 27.68 -22.15 -20.20
N ASP A 88 26.79 -23.11 -20.49
CA ASP A 88 27.15 -24.50 -20.80
C ASP A 88 26.10 -25.23 -21.67
N ASP A 89 25.65 -24.62 -22.78
CA ASP A 89 24.98 -25.39 -23.85
C ASP A 89 25.29 -24.76 -25.23
N ASP A 90 26.35 -25.25 -25.87
CA ASP A 90 26.52 -25.18 -27.33
C ASP A 90 25.39 -26.02 -27.96
N GLY A 91 24.29 -25.38 -28.35
CA GLY A 91 23.10 -26.04 -28.91
C GLY A 91 22.32 -25.14 -29.85
N ASP A 92 22.67 -25.23 -31.13
CA ASP A 92 22.14 -24.52 -32.30
C ASP A 92 20.64 -24.77 -32.60
N GLU A 93 20.07 -23.85 -33.40
CA GLU A 93 18.82 -23.91 -34.21
C GLU A 93 17.46 -23.42 -33.64
N GLU A 94 17.17 -22.15 -33.94
CA GLU A 94 15.98 -21.61 -34.65
C GLU A 94 14.67 -22.44 -34.71
N GLU A 95 13.56 -21.90 -34.18
CA GLU A 95 12.23 -21.72 -34.83
C GLU A 95 11.45 -20.71 -33.94
N GLY A 96 10.86 -19.61 -34.39
CA GLY A 96 10.15 -19.38 -35.63
C GLY A 96 8.66 -19.14 -35.33
N ASP A 97 8.28 -17.86 -35.31
CA ASP A 97 6.94 -17.32 -35.63
C ASP A 97 5.84 -17.23 -34.54
N GLY A 98 5.16 -16.09 -34.57
CA GLY A 98 4.08 -15.71 -33.67
C GLY A 98 3.88 -14.20 -33.56
N ASP A 99 3.88 -13.52 -34.70
CA ASP A 99 3.48 -12.12 -34.87
C ASP A 99 2.07 -11.83 -34.32
N ASP A 100 1.83 -10.54 -34.13
CA ASP A 100 0.55 -9.85 -34.20
C ASP A 100 -0.35 -9.72 -32.95
N ASP A 101 -0.39 -8.46 -32.50
CA ASP A 101 -1.63 -7.68 -32.43
C ASP A 101 -2.60 -7.87 -31.24
N LEU A 102 -2.57 -6.93 -30.31
CA LEU A 102 -3.43 -5.72 -30.37
C LEU A 102 -3.44 -4.99 -29.02
N MET A 103 -3.11 -3.71 -29.11
CA MET A 103 -3.58 -2.69 -28.17
C MET A 103 -5.11 -2.77 -28.11
N ASP A 104 -5.69 -2.90 -26.91
CA ASP A 104 -7.06 -2.41 -26.69
C ASP A 104 -7.00 -1.36 -25.60
N ASP A 105 -6.80 -0.14 -26.12
CA ASP A 105 -6.89 1.14 -25.46
C ASP A 105 -8.39 1.46 -25.25
N ASP A 106 -8.70 2.12 -24.14
CA ASP A 106 -9.91 2.90 -23.93
C ASP A 106 -11.30 2.22 -24.03
N ASP A 107 -11.73 1.65 -22.89
CA ASP A 107 -13.15 1.61 -22.50
C ASP A 107 -13.65 3.04 -22.14
N ILE A 108 -13.73 3.91 -23.14
CA ILE A 108 -14.51 5.15 -23.13
C ILE A 108 -15.84 4.86 -23.85
N LYS A 109 -16.93 4.75 -23.08
CA LYS A 109 -18.25 5.15 -23.55
C LYS A 109 -18.86 6.17 -22.60
N VAL A 110 -18.66 7.41 -23.01
CA VAL A 110 -19.51 8.55 -22.71
C VAL A 110 -20.76 8.45 -23.58
N PHE A 111 -21.89 8.86 -22.99
CA PHE A 111 -23.26 9.06 -23.50
C PHE A 111 -24.22 7.87 -23.41
#